data_AF-A0A7C1ENV2-F1
#
_entry.id   AF-A0A7C1ENV2-F1
#
_cell.length_a   1.000
_cell.length_b   1.000
_cell.length_c   1.000
_cell.angle_alpha   90.00
_cell.angle_beta   90.00
_cell.angle_gamma   90.00
#
_symmetry.space_group_name_H-M   'P 1'
#
loop_
_entity.id
_entity.type
_entity.pdbx_description
1 polymer ?
#
loop_
_entity_poly.entity_id
_entity_poly.type
_entity_poly.pdbx_seq_one_letter_code
_entity_poly.pdbx_strand_id
1 'polypeptide(L)'
;MPSPLELKPDQLRRTCSSKQFKFKDTSQVPARQTIYGQKRGVEAIEFGIAIDSPGYNLYVLGPGGSGRLTAVQQFIHERAADAPTPDDWCYVYNFKEKHKPRALRLPAGQGRQLQTDMEKLIETLRADIGRVFESEAYLEARNAIRSRFEEQSQAILDSIHRMAAEKSFSIQATPQGMMMITPLVDGQPIDPQAYEALTDEQKEAITARRRELEGSIEEAFRATRELQTEIQEAMQTLRRDTAGRVMDAQMSDIVKKYANIEGVAHHLQAVREDILDALDEFTRVEEEEPQQQAGPLMPRPDGDSTPRKRYAVNVLVENMPDSGAPVILLDLPSYQNLVGRIEHEVRFGMLTTDFTQIKSGAL
;
A
#
# COMPACT_ATOMS: atom_id res chain seq x y z
N MET A 1 67.02 43.43 -56.90
CA MET A 1 66.89 43.53 -55.43
C MET A 1 65.52 43.00 -55.07
N PRO A 2 65.39 42.14 -54.05
CA PRO A 2 64.09 41.62 -53.63
C PRO A 2 63.17 42.79 -53.25
N SER A 3 61.89 42.68 -53.61
CA SER A 3 60.87 43.69 -53.32
C SER A 3 60.80 43.93 -51.81
N PRO A 4 60.55 45.15 -51.31
CA PRO A 4 60.43 45.43 -49.86
C PRO A 4 59.31 44.64 -49.15
N LEU A 5 58.52 43.85 -49.88
CA LEU A 5 57.49 42.94 -49.40
C LEU A 5 57.86 41.45 -49.48
N GLU A 6 59.09 41.10 -49.90
CA GLU A 6 59.53 39.70 -50.03
C GLU A 6 59.91 39.11 -48.67
N LEU A 7 59.21 38.04 -48.26
CA LEU A 7 59.45 37.33 -47.01
C LEU A 7 60.59 36.31 -47.17
N LYS A 8 61.51 36.28 -46.20
CA LYS A 8 62.54 35.24 -46.10
C LYS A 8 61.90 33.89 -45.72
N PRO A 9 62.51 32.73 -46.08
CA PRO A 9 61.98 31.41 -45.73
C PRO A 9 61.63 31.23 -44.24
N ASP A 10 62.44 31.80 -43.35
CA ASP A 10 62.20 31.71 -41.91
C ASP A 10 61.03 32.60 -41.42
N GLN A 11 60.60 33.58 -42.21
CA GLN A 11 59.41 34.40 -41.94
C GLN A 11 58.11 33.74 -42.43
N LEU A 12 58.20 32.68 -43.24
CA LEU A 12 57.04 31.95 -43.76
C LEU A 12 56.44 30.98 -42.74
N ARG A 13 57.13 30.72 -41.62
CA ARG A 13 56.65 29.82 -40.57
C ARG A 13 56.86 30.39 -39.18
N ARG A 14 55.87 30.23 -38.31
CA ARG A 14 56.08 30.35 -36.87
C ARG A 14 56.72 29.07 -36.36
N THR A 15 57.87 29.18 -35.68
CA THR A 15 58.55 28.04 -35.05
C THR A 15 58.44 28.14 -33.54
N CYS A 16 58.26 26.99 -32.89
CA CYS A 16 58.21 26.84 -31.45
C CYS A 16 59.47 26.08 -31.01
N SER A 17 60.38 26.72 -30.28
CA SER A 17 61.64 26.08 -29.88
C SER A 17 61.42 25.05 -28.79
N SER A 18 61.90 23.82 -28.97
CA SER A 18 61.80 22.77 -27.94
C SER A 18 62.55 23.12 -26.65
N LYS A 19 63.54 24.02 -26.72
CA LYS A 19 64.32 24.50 -25.56
C LYS A 19 63.50 25.26 -24.51
N GLN A 20 62.28 25.69 -24.85
CA GLN A 20 61.41 26.42 -23.92
C GLN A 20 60.67 25.49 -22.92
N PHE A 21 60.68 24.18 -23.17
CA PHE A 21 59.98 23.20 -22.34
C PHE A 21 60.96 22.49 -21.41
N LYS A 22 60.51 22.23 -20.17
CA LYS A 22 61.28 21.51 -19.14
C LYS A 22 60.97 20.01 -19.07
N PHE A 23 60.25 19.49 -20.07
CA PHE A 23 59.86 18.08 -20.16
C PHE A 23 60.37 17.47 -21.47
N LYS A 24 60.61 16.16 -21.47
CA LYS A 24 61.07 15.44 -22.67
C LYS A 24 59.93 15.18 -23.66
N ASP A 25 58.75 14.85 -23.13
CA ASP A 25 57.54 14.58 -23.90
C ASP A 25 56.30 14.87 -23.05
N THR A 26 55.12 14.86 -23.70
CA THR A 26 53.85 15.27 -23.09
C THR A 26 53.31 14.29 -22.04
N SER A 27 53.85 13.08 -21.89
CA SER A 27 53.46 12.17 -20.82
C SER A 27 53.88 12.66 -19.43
N GLN A 28 54.88 13.55 -19.38
CA GLN A 28 55.40 14.15 -18.15
C GLN A 28 54.63 15.40 -17.72
N VAL A 29 53.66 15.86 -18.52
CA VAL A 29 52.84 17.02 -18.21
C VAL A 29 51.61 16.55 -17.43
N PRO A 30 51.39 17.04 -16.19
CA PRO A 30 50.19 16.71 -15.46
C PRO A 30 48.96 17.14 -16.25
N ALA A 31 48.01 16.23 -16.43
CA ALA A 31 46.73 16.55 -17.03
C ALA A 31 46.00 17.53 -16.08
N ARG A 32 45.91 18.80 -16.48
CA ARG A 32 45.02 19.75 -15.82
C ARG A 32 43.67 19.69 -16.52
N GLN A 33 42.64 19.28 -15.77
CA GLN A 33 41.26 19.37 -16.21
C GLN A 33 40.78 20.79 -15.92
N THR A 34 40.96 21.68 -16.89
CA THR A 34 40.55 23.09 -16.79
C THR A 34 40.31 23.64 -18.20
N ILE A 35 39.43 24.64 -18.34
CA ILE A 35 39.24 25.31 -19.63
C ILE A 35 40.44 26.20 -19.91
N TYR A 36 41.25 25.81 -20.90
CA TYR A 36 42.40 26.60 -21.32
C TYR A 36 41.97 27.91 -22.00
N GLY A 37 42.53 29.03 -21.53
CA GLY A 37 42.35 30.35 -22.17
C GLY A 37 41.02 31.06 -21.89
N GLN A 38 40.17 30.55 -20.98
CA GLN A 38 38.83 31.11 -20.69
C GLN A 38 38.67 31.53 -19.22
N LYS A 39 39.63 32.29 -18.67
CA LYS A 39 39.65 32.69 -17.24
C LYS A 39 38.32 33.29 -16.77
N ARG A 40 37.76 34.25 -17.53
CA ARG A 40 36.46 34.87 -17.23
C ARG A 40 35.30 33.87 -17.23
N GLY A 41 35.34 32.87 -18.11
CA GLY A 41 34.30 31.84 -18.18
C GLY A 41 34.34 30.91 -16.97
N VAL A 42 35.54 30.53 -16.54
CA VAL A 42 35.75 29.74 -15.32
C VAL A 42 35.25 30.48 -14.08
N GLU A 43 35.65 31.74 -13.89
CA GLU A 43 35.21 32.56 -12.75
C GLU A 43 33.67 32.74 -12.71
N ALA A 44 33.02 32.85 -13.87
CA ALA A 44 31.56 32.94 -13.95
C ALA A 44 30.85 31.62 -13.60
N ILE A 45 31.43 30.48 -13.98
CA ILE A 45 30.92 29.15 -13.61
C ILE A 45 31.06 28.94 -12.09
N GLU A 46 32.23 29.21 -11.53
CA GLU A 46 32.49 29.12 -10.08
C GLU A 46 31.52 30.01 -9.28
N PHE A 47 31.38 31.28 -9.68
CA PHE A 47 30.43 32.20 -9.06
C PHE A 47 28.99 31.70 -9.16
N GLY A 48 28.55 31.24 -10.33
CA GLY A 48 27.19 30.77 -10.56
C GLY A 48 26.85 29.52 -9.73
N ILE A 49 27.78 28.57 -9.64
CA ILE A 49 27.63 27.33 -8.83
C ILE A 49 27.64 27.64 -7.32
N ALA A 50 28.33 28.71 -6.90
CA ALA A 50 28.39 29.09 -5.49
C ALA A 50 27.09 29.75 -4.96
N ILE A 51 26.16 30.15 -5.84
CA ILE A 51 24.89 30.76 -5.41
C ILE A 51 23.92 29.67 -4.94
N ASP A 52 23.72 29.59 -3.63
CA ASP A 52 22.74 28.72 -3.00
C ASP A 52 21.43 29.49 -2.72
N SER A 53 20.66 29.76 -3.80
CA SER A 53 19.37 30.44 -3.70
C SER A 53 18.39 29.93 -4.76
N PRO A 54 17.12 29.69 -4.39
CA PRO A 54 16.07 29.37 -5.36
C PRO A 54 15.96 30.44 -6.46
N GLY A 55 15.69 30.01 -7.69
CA GLY A 55 15.50 30.88 -8.85
C GLY A 55 16.77 31.24 -9.62
N TYR A 56 17.95 30.87 -9.13
CA TYR A 56 19.21 31.05 -9.86
C TYR A 56 19.58 29.78 -10.63
N ASN A 57 19.80 29.94 -11.94
CA ASN A 57 20.24 28.86 -12.83
C ASN A 57 21.43 29.33 -13.67
N LEU A 58 22.37 28.42 -13.97
CA LEU A 58 23.52 28.72 -14.82
C LEU A 58 23.23 28.27 -16.27
N TYR A 59 23.37 29.20 -17.22
CA TYR A 59 23.33 28.91 -18.65
C TYR A 59 24.69 29.18 -19.29
N VAL A 60 25.22 28.20 -20.03
CA VAL A 60 26.59 28.23 -20.57
C VAL A 60 26.60 28.21 -22.09
N LEU A 61 27.00 29.34 -22.70
CA LEU A 61 27.05 29.53 -24.15
C LEU A 61 28.51 29.62 -24.66
N GLY A 62 28.76 29.11 -25.87
CA GLY A 62 30.03 29.32 -26.55
C GLY A 62 30.20 28.50 -27.85
N PRO A 63 31.35 28.61 -28.51
CA PRO A 63 31.63 27.92 -29.78
C PRO A 63 31.81 26.40 -29.60
N GLY A 64 31.33 25.59 -30.55
CA GLY A 64 31.49 24.13 -30.50
C GLY A 64 32.95 23.69 -30.30
N GLY A 65 33.16 22.61 -29.54
CA GLY A 65 34.51 22.06 -29.29
C GLY A 65 35.35 22.77 -28.22
N SER A 66 34.81 23.74 -27.48
CA SER A 66 35.57 24.45 -26.43
C SER A 66 35.59 23.76 -25.06
N GLY A 67 35.06 22.53 -24.94
CA GLY A 67 35.12 21.75 -23.70
C GLY A 67 34.24 22.27 -22.54
N ARG A 68 33.27 23.15 -22.83
CA ARG A 68 32.43 23.80 -21.79
C ARG A 68 31.67 22.81 -20.92
N LEU A 69 31.04 21.79 -21.52
CA LEU A 69 30.28 20.79 -20.78
C LEU A 69 31.17 20.05 -19.79
N THR A 70 32.32 19.56 -20.26
CA THR A 70 33.31 18.86 -19.43
C THR A 70 33.73 19.70 -18.23
N ALA A 71 34.00 20.98 -18.45
CA ALA A 71 34.39 21.88 -17.38
C ALA A 71 33.26 22.16 -16.38
N VAL A 72 32.05 22.45 -16.87
CA VAL A 72 30.88 22.65 -16.00
C VAL A 72 30.63 21.42 -15.15
N GLN A 73 30.65 20.23 -15.76
CA GLN A 73 30.49 18.96 -15.03
C GLN A 73 31.57 18.79 -13.95
N GLN A 74 32.82 19.10 -14.27
CA GLN A 74 33.91 19.01 -13.30
C GLN A 74 33.66 19.92 -12.09
N PHE A 75 33.38 21.21 -12.30
CA PHE A 75 33.10 22.14 -11.19
C PHE A 75 31.88 21.73 -10.37
N ILE A 76 30.82 21.22 -11.03
CA ILE A 76 29.63 20.72 -10.33
C ILE A 76 29.98 19.47 -9.50
N HIS A 77 30.72 18.51 -10.06
CA HIS A 77 31.12 17.30 -9.33
C HIS A 77 31.99 17.61 -8.12
N GLU A 78 32.98 18.51 -8.26
CA GLU A 78 33.82 18.95 -7.15
C GLU A 78 32.97 19.57 -6.02
N ARG A 79 32.02 20.45 -6.36
CA ARG A 79 31.14 21.07 -5.37
C ARG A 79 30.13 20.10 -4.75
N ALA A 80 29.62 19.16 -5.55
CA ALA A 80 28.60 18.20 -5.16
C ALA A 80 29.17 17.14 -4.21
N ALA A 81 30.45 16.75 -4.38
CA ALA A 81 31.12 15.81 -3.48
C ALA A 81 31.11 16.27 -2.01
N ASP A 82 31.21 17.58 -1.77
CA ASP A 82 31.21 18.17 -0.42
C ASP A 82 29.80 18.59 0.06
N ALA A 83 28.77 18.44 -0.77
CA ALA A 83 27.40 18.80 -0.42
C ALA A 83 26.73 17.70 0.44
N PRO A 84 25.74 18.03 1.28
CA PRO A 84 25.00 17.00 2.00
C PRO A 84 24.29 16.06 1.03
N THR A 85 24.34 14.76 1.30
CA THR A 85 23.56 13.77 0.56
C THR A 85 22.07 14.01 0.81
N PRO A 86 21.25 14.09 -0.26
CA PRO A 86 19.82 14.30 -0.11
C PRO A 86 19.10 13.04 0.42
N ASP A 87 17.89 13.27 0.94
CA ASP A 87 16.99 12.22 1.40
C ASP A 87 16.53 11.30 0.24
N ASP A 88 16.23 10.05 0.57
CA ASP A 88 15.50 9.11 -0.28
C ASP A 88 14.02 9.47 -0.33
N TRP A 89 13.40 9.19 -1.49
CA TRP A 89 11.97 9.38 -1.71
C TRP A 89 11.29 8.11 -2.19
N CYS A 90 10.20 7.75 -1.54
CA CYS A 90 9.40 6.57 -1.88
C CYS A 90 7.92 6.92 -2.01
N TYR A 91 7.20 6.25 -2.88
CA TYR A 91 5.74 6.21 -2.86
C TYR A 91 5.25 4.97 -2.13
N VAL A 92 4.26 5.16 -1.27
CA VAL A 92 3.53 4.08 -0.60
C VAL A 92 2.04 4.20 -0.85
N TYR A 93 1.33 3.10 -0.67
CA TYR A 93 -0.11 3.07 -0.85
C TYR A 93 -0.83 4.00 0.12
N ASN A 94 -1.91 4.62 -0.37
CA ASN A 94 -2.78 5.46 0.44
C ASN A 94 -4.11 4.76 0.65
N PHE A 95 -4.27 4.18 1.84
CA PHE A 95 -5.47 3.42 2.22
C PHE A 95 -6.75 4.25 2.22
N LYS A 96 -6.66 5.58 2.33
CA LYS A 96 -7.82 6.50 2.29
C LYS A 96 -8.18 6.91 0.87
N GLU A 97 -7.17 7.25 0.06
CA GLU A 97 -7.34 7.67 -1.33
C GLU A 97 -6.47 6.80 -2.24
N LYS A 98 -6.98 5.62 -2.60
CA LYS A 98 -6.25 4.55 -3.32
C LYS A 98 -5.49 5.02 -4.58
N HIS A 99 -6.00 6.04 -5.26
CA HIS A 99 -5.44 6.61 -6.49
C HIS A 99 -4.42 7.75 -6.26
N LYS A 100 -4.13 8.10 -5.00
CA LYS A 100 -3.18 9.15 -4.61
C LYS A 100 -2.13 8.58 -3.66
N PRO A 101 -1.07 7.93 -4.17
CA PRO A 101 -0.01 7.40 -3.32
C PRO A 101 0.63 8.51 -2.49
N ARG A 102 1.12 8.15 -1.31
CA ARG A 102 1.75 9.07 -0.38
C ARG A 102 3.27 9.03 -0.55
N ALA A 103 3.89 10.20 -0.63
CA ALA A 103 5.34 10.30 -0.63
C ALA A 103 5.87 10.14 0.81
N LEU A 104 6.91 9.32 0.97
CA LEU A 104 7.71 9.19 2.18
C LEU A 104 9.11 9.74 1.90
N ARG A 105 9.59 10.56 2.84
CA ARG A 105 10.96 11.08 2.86
C ARG A 105 11.73 10.30 3.90
N LEU A 106 12.85 9.69 3.52
CA LEU A 106 13.72 8.93 4.41
C LEU A 106 15.16 9.43 4.29
N PRO A 107 15.99 9.32 5.34
CA PRO A 107 17.43 9.55 5.20
C PRO A 107 18.02 8.68 4.09
N ALA A 108 19.09 9.16 3.47
CA ALA A 108 19.80 8.46 2.41
C ALA A 108 20.05 6.97 2.75
N GLY A 109 19.79 6.09 1.78
CA GLY A 109 19.98 4.65 1.87
C GLY A 109 18.90 3.89 2.63
N GLN A 110 17.94 4.58 3.28
CA GLN A 110 16.88 3.91 4.04
C GLN A 110 15.66 3.55 3.19
N GLY A 111 15.47 4.12 1.99
CA GLY A 111 14.35 3.83 1.11
C GLY A 111 14.35 2.37 0.65
N ARG A 112 15.49 1.90 0.10
CA ARG A 112 15.69 0.49 -0.30
C ARG A 112 15.60 -0.47 0.89
N GLN A 113 16.13 -0.05 2.04
CA GLN A 113 16.02 -0.83 3.27
C GLN A 113 14.56 -1.00 3.71
N LEU A 114 13.77 0.08 3.71
CA LEU A 114 12.35 0.01 4.06
C LEU A 114 11.57 -0.89 3.11
N GLN A 115 11.85 -0.81 1.80
CA GLN A 115 11.22 -1.69 0.81
C GLN A 115 11.45 -3.17 1.14
N THR A 116 12.69 -3.56 1.41
CA THR A 116 13.02 -4.95 1.75
C THR A 116 12.45 -5.37 3.11
N ASP A 117 12.44 -4.47 4.10
CA ASP A 117 11.85 -4.77 5.41
C ASP A 117 10.33 -4.96 5.31
N MET A 118 9.64 -4.14 4.51
CA MET A 118 8.21 -4.28 4.23
C MET A 118 7.88 -5.58 3.49
N GLU A 119 8.65 -5.95 2.47
CA GLU A 119 8.48 -7.23 1.76
C GLU A 119 8.53 -8.41 2.73
N LYS A 120 9.57 -8.47 3.58
CA LYS A 120 9.74 -9.53 4.58
C LYS A 120 8.64 -9.53 5.64
N LEU A 121 8.23 -8.34 6.10
CA LEU A 121 7.16 -8.18 7.08
C LEU A 121 5.87 -8.79 6.55
N ILE A 122 5.46 -8.43 5.33
CA ILE A 122 4.20 -8.89 4.74
C ILE A 122 4.20 -10.41 4.52
N GLU A 123 5.32 -10.98 4.07
CA GLU A 123 5.48 -12.43 3.95
C GLU A 123 5.34 -13.14 5.31
N THR A 124 5.99 -12.60 6.33
CA THR A 124 5.99 -13.17 7.69
C THR A 124 4.61 -13.05 8.34
N LEU A 125 3.96 -11.89 8.22
CA LEU A 125 2.59 -11.68 8.72
C LEU A 125 1.61 -12.64 8.06
N ARG A 126 1.70 -12.88 6.76
CA ARG A 126 0.80 -13.80 6.05
C ARG A 126 0.92 -15.22 6.60
N ALA A 127 2.15 -15.69 6.79
CA ALA A 127 2.41 -17.01 7.33
C ALA A 127 1.94 -17.15 8.79
N ASP A 128 2.28 -16.19 9.65
CA ASP A 128 1.96 -16.27 11.08
C ASP A 128 0.48 -16.04 11.39
N ILE A 129 -0.21 -15.15 10.66
CA ILE A 129 -1.66 -14.97 10.79
C ILE A 129 -2.40 -16.23 10.32
N GLY A 130 -1.97 -16.85 9.22
CA GLY A 130 -2.53 -18.14 8.79
C GLY A 130 -2.38 -19.21 9.88
N ARG A 131 -1.16 -19.37 10.40
CA ARG A 131 -0.84 -20.35 11.45
C ARG A 131 -1.62 -20.12 12.74
N VAL A 132 -1.82 -18.88 13.20
CA VAL A 132 -2.55 -18.63 14.45
C VAL A 132 -4.03 -18.98 14.34
N PHE A 133 -4.64 -18.82 13.15
CA PHE A 133 -6.04 -19.20 12.92
C PHE A 133 -6.25 -20.72 12.78
N GLU A 134 -5.17 -21.49 12.61
CA GLU A 134 -5.20 -22.95 12.67
C GLU A 134 -4.84 -23.49 14.06
N SER A 135 -4.44 -22.62 15.00
CA SER A 135 -4.04 -23.05 16.34
C SER A 135 -5.20 -23.60 17.16
N GLU A 136 -4.93 -24.62 17.98
CA GLU A 136 -5.91 -25.23 18.88
C GLU A 136 -6.56 -24.20 19.79
N ALA A 137 -5.77 -23.31 20.39
CA ALA A 137 -6.26 -22.24 21.25
C ALA A 137 -7.28 -21.32 20.56
N TYR A 138 -7.07 -20.97 19.29
CA TYR A 138 -8.03 -20.17 18.53
C TYR A 138 -9.29 -20.97 18.19
N LEU A 139 -9.14 -22.23 17.77
CA LEU A 139 -10.27 -23.10 17.44
C LEU A 139 -11.15 -23.38 18.66
N GLU A 140 -10.55 -23.60 19.83
CA GLU A 140 -11.24 -23.74 21.11
C GLU A 140 -12.00 -22.48 21.49
N ALA A 141 -11.35 -21.30 21.43
CA ALA A 141 -12.01 -20.02 21.72
C ALA A 141 -13.19 -19.76 20.78
N ARG A 142 -13.03 -20.04 19.49
CA ARG A 142 -14.10 -19.92 18.48
C ARG A 142 -15.27 -20.87 18.78
N ASN A 143 -14.98 -22.12 19.11
CA ASN A 143 -16.00 -23.12 19.43
C ASN A 143 -16.73 -22.76 20.74
N ALA A 144 -16.03 -22.25 21.76
CA ALA A 144 -16.63 -21.80 23.01
C ALA A 144 -17.61 -20.64 22.80
N ILE A 145 -17.27 -19.67 21.94
CA ILE A 145 -18.21 -18.63 21.51
C ILE A 145 -19.43 -19.28 20.86
N ARG A 146 -19.23 -20.14 19.85
CA ARG A 146 -20.34 -20.77 19.13
C ARG A 146 -21.28 -21.53 20.07
N SER A 147 -20.74 -22.37 20.96
CA SER A 147 -21.53 -23.16 21.91
C SER A 147 -22.33 -22.29 22.88
N ARG A 148 -21.74 -21.20 23.40
CA ARG A 148 -22.47 -20.25 24.25
C ARG A 148 -23.68 -19.64 23.53
N PHE A 149 -23.50 -19.24 22.27
CA PHE A 149 -24.57 -18.64 21.48
C PHE A 149 -25.62 -19.68 21.02
N GLU A 150 -25.20 -20.93 20.74
CA GLU A 150 -26.11 -22.06 20.49
C GLU A 150 -27.02 -22.33 21.71
N GLU A 151 -26.46 -22.35 22.93
CA GLU A 151 -27.22 -22.51 24.17
C GLU A 151 -28.22 -21.36 24.39
N GLN A 152 -27.81 -20.11 24.15
CA GLN A 152 -28.70 -18.95 24.25
C GLN A 152 -29.83 -19.00 23.21
N SER A 153 -29.53 -19.40 21.98
CA SER A 153 -30.54 -19.56 20.92
C SER A 153 -31.54 -20.65 21.28
N GLN A 154 -31.08 -21.78 21.84
CA GLN A 154 -31.96 -22.85 22.28
C GLN A 154 -32.85 -22.39 23.44
N ALA A 155 -32.31 -21.64 24.40
CA ALA A 155 -33.09 -21.10 25.52
C ALA A 155 -34.22 -20.16 25.06
N ILE A 156 -33.99 -19.34 24.02
CA ILE A 156 -35.01 -18.49 23.40
C ILE A 156 -36.11 -19.37 22.79
N LEU A 157 -35.77 -20.37 21.99
CA LEU A 157 -36.74 -21.29 21.39
C LEU A 157 -37.56 -22.04 22.44
N ASP A 158 -36.90 -22.54 23.48
CA ASP A 158 -37.57 -23.23 24.59
C ASP A 158 -38.51 -22.32 25.37
N SER A 159 -38.21 -21.02 25.45
CA SER A 159 -39.10 -20.04 26.07
C SER A 159 -40.38 -19.83 25.24
N ILE A 160 -40.26 -19.74 23.91
CA ILE A 160 -41.40 -19.61 22.99
C ILE A 160 -42.30 -20.85 23.07
N HIS A 161 -41.71 -22.04 23.05
CA HIS A 161 -42.47 -23.29 23.17
C HIS A 161 -43.22 -23.39 24.50
N ARG A 162 -42.61 -22.97 25.61
CA ARG A 162 -43.28 -22.92 26.93
C ARG A 162 -44.45 -21.92 26.95
N MET A 163 -44.23 -20.69 26.49
CA MET A 163 -45.29 -19.66 26.43
C MET A 163 -46.47 -20.08 25.54
N ALA A 164 -46.18 -20.75 24.42
CA ALA A 164 -47.21 -21.30 23.55
C ALA A 164 -48.03 -22.38 24.25
N ALA A 165 -47.36 -23.34 24.92
CA ALA A 165 -48.02 -24.41 25.65
C ALA A 165 -48.90 -23.88 26.79
N GLU A 166 -48.41 -22.90 27.58
CA GLU A 166 -49.17 -22.22 28.64
C GLU A 166 -50.43 -21.54 28.11
N LYS A 167 -50.37 -20.97 26.90
CA LYS A 167 -51.51 -20.34 26.23
C LYS A 167 -52.35 -21.32 25.40
N SER A 168 -52.10 -22.63 25.50
CA SER A 168 -52.75 -23.70 24.73
C SER A 168 -52.58 -23.53 23.21
N PHE A 169 -51.36 -23.31 22.76
CA PHE A 169 -50.95 -23.35 21.36
C PHE A 169 -49.78 -24.30 21.17
N SER A 170 -49.71 -24.93 20.00
CA SER A 170 -48.50 -25.59 19.52
C SER A 170 -47.85 -24.76 18.43
N ILE A 171 -46.51 -24.76 18.43
CA ILE A 171 -45.70 -24.10 17.41
C ILE A 171 -44.91 -25.17 16.68
N GLN A 172 -45.03 -25.19 15.35
CA GLN A 172 -44.32 -26.12 14.49
C GLN A 172 -43.60 -25.37 13.37
N ALA A 173 -42.35 -25.72 13.09
CA ALA A 173 -41.65 -25.21 11.92
C ALA A 173 -42.21 -25.88 10.66
N THR A 174 -42.62 -25.08 9.68
CA THR A 174 -43.01 -25.59 8.36
C THR A 174 -41.77 -25.79 7.48
N PRO A 175 -41.83 -26.66 6.46
CA PRO A 175 -40.72 -26.84 5.51
C PRO A 175 -40.30 -25.57 4.77
N GLN A 176 -41.17 -24.56 4.75
CA GLN A 176 -40.94 -23.25 4.14
C GLN A 176 -40.25 -22.26 5.10
N GLY A 177 -39.88 -22.71 6.31
CA GLY A 177 -39.21 -21.89 7.33
C GLY A 177 -40.13 -20.94 8.11
N MET A 178 -41.46 -21.08 7.96
CA MET A 178 -42.43 -20.30 8.74
C MET A 178 -42.85 -21.08 9.99
N MET A 179 -43.17 -20.38 11.08
CA MET A 179 -43.75 -21.02 12.27
C MET A 179 -45.27 -21.09 12.14
N MET A 180 -45.84 -22.30 12.19
CA MET A 180 -47.27 -22.53 12.24
C MET A 180 -47.73 -22.55 13.71
N ILE A 181 -48.67 -21.67 14.06
CA ILE A 181 -49.25 -21.55 15.40
C ILE A 181 -50.66 -22.13 15.41
N THR A 182 -50.83 -23.29 16.03
CA THR A 182 -52.09 -24.04 16.04
C THR A 182 -52.70 -24.05 17.45
N PRO A 183 -53.97 -23.67 17.63
CA PRO A 183 -54.62 -23.74 18.94
C PRO A 183 -54.79 -25.20 19.40
N LEU A 184 -54.71 -25.41 20.70
CA LEU A 184 -54.92 -26.69 21.38
C LEU A 184 -56.25 -26.64 22.14
N VAL A 185 -57.11 -27.64 21.93
CA VAL A 185 -58.32 -27.90 22.74
C VAL A 185 -58.17 -29.30 23.33
N ASP A 186 -58.38 -29.43 24.64
CA ASP A 186 -58.12 -30.67 25.39
C ASP A 186 -56.70 -31.25 25.16
N GLY A 187 -55.72 -30.35 24.94
CA GLY A 187 -54.32 -30.71 24.68
C GLY A 187 -54.04 -31.21 23.26
N GLN A 188 -55.02 -31.22 22.36
CA GLN A 188 -54.85 -31.66 20.97
C GLN A 188 -54.95 -30.48 19.99
N PRO A 189 -54.10 -30.41 18.95
CA PRO A 189 -54.20 -29.42 17.89
C PRO A 189 -55.52 -29.58 17.15
N ILE A 190 -56.27 -28.49 16.99
CA ILE A 190 -57.51 -28.48 16.22
C ILE A 190 -57.29 -27.97 14.80
N ASP A 191 -58.04 -28.50 13.85
CA ASP A 191 -58.04 -28.07 12.45
C ASP A 191 -59.00 -26.89 12.22
N PRO A 192 -59.03 -26.28 11.02
CA PRO A 192 -59.91 -25.16 10.73
C PRO A 192 -61.42 -25.48 10.87
N GLN A 193 -61.86 -26.72 10.59
CA GLN A 193 -63.27 -27.11 10.70
C GLN A 193 -63.70 -27.23 12.18
N ALA A 194 -62.85 -27.83 13.01
CA ALA A 194 -63.05 -27.91 14.45
C ALA A 194 -63.01 -26.53 15.12
N TYR A 195 -62.20 -25.59 14.61
CA TYR A 195 -62.21 -24.20 15.06
C TYR A 195 -63.51 -23.47 14.73
N GLU A 196 -64.08 -23.68 13.54
CA GLU A 196 -65.38 -23.07 13.18
C GLU A 196 -66.55 -23.59 14.01
N ALA A 197 -66.49 -24.83 14.48
CA ALA A 197 -67.50 -25.44 15.34
C ALA A 197 -67.50 -24.90 16.78
N LEU A 198 -66.51 -24.09 17.18
CA LEU A 198 -66.45 -23.45 18.50
C LEU A 198 -67.48 -22.32 18.62
N THR A 199 -67.89 -22.06 19.87
CA THR A 199 -68.73 -20.90 20.21
C THR A 199 -67.98 -19.58 20.01
N ASP A 200 -68.71 -18.48 19.82
CA ASP A 200 -68.10 -17.15 19.61
C ASP A 200 -67.25 -16.70 20.81
N GLU A 201 -67.69 -17.02 22.04
CA GLU A 201 -66.94 -16.75 23.27
C GLU A 201 -65.60 -17.52 23.32
N GLN A 202 -65.59 -18.79 22.89
CA GLN A 202 -64.36 -19.59 22.79
C GLN A 202 -63.41 -19.06 21.71
N LYS A 203 -63.94 -18.61 20.56
CA LYS A 203 -63.15 -18.01 19.48
C LYS A 203 -62.52 -16.69 19.93
N GLU A 204 -63.25 -15.83 20.64
CA GLU A 204 -62.71 -14.59 21.22
C GLU A 204 -61.58 -14.88 22.22
N ALA A 205 -61.78 -15.84 23.13
CA ALA A 205 -60.76 -16.22 24.12
C ALA A 205 -59.48 -16.80 23.49
N ILE A 206 -59.60 -17.59 22.41
CA ILE A 206 -58.43 -18.05 21.63
C ILE A 206 -57.75 -16.87 20.94
N THR A 207 -58.51 -15.95 20.36
CA THR A 207 -57.97 -14.79 19.65
C THR A 207 -57.21 -13.84 20.58
N ALA A 208 -57.71 -13.60 21.80
CA ALA A 208 -57.03 -12.78 22.80
C ALA A 208 -55.67 -13.40 23.21
N ARG A 209 -55.64 -14.70 23.54
CA ARG A 209 -54.40 -15.42 23.87
C ARG A 209 -53.42 -15.47 22.70
N ARG A 210 -53.93 -15.59 21.46
CA ARG A 210 -53.11 -15.55 20.24
C ARG A 210 -52.37 -14.21 20.12
N ARG A 211 -53.04 -13.07 20.33
CA ARG A 211 -52.39 -11.74 20.27
C ARG A 211 -51.26 -11.59 21.29
N GLU A 212 -51.45 -12.07 22.51
CA GLU A 212 -50.40 -12.05 23.54
C GLU A 212 -49.21 -12.96 23.17
N LEU A 213 -49.49 -14.14 22.60
CA LEU A 213 -48.47 -15.06 22.12
C LEU A 213 -47.69 -14.46 20.93
N GLU A 214 -48.38 -13.81 20.00
CA GLU A 214 -47.77 -13.13 18.85
C GLU A 214 -46.80 -12.03 19.29
N GLY A 215 -47.15 -11.24 20.31
CA GLY A 215 -46.23 -10.25 20.89
C GLY A 215 -44.98 -10.88 21.51
N SER A 216 -45.14 -12.01 22.22
CA SER A 216 -44.02 -12.75 22.82
C SER A 216 -43.10 -13.37 21.75
N ILE A 217 -43.68 -13.86 20.65
CA ILE A 217 -42.94 -14.37 19.50
C ILE A 217 -42.15 -13.25 18.81
N GLU A 218 -42.75 -12.06 18.66
CA GLU A 218 -42.07 -10.90 18.09
C GLU A 218 -40.85 -10.48 18.94
N GLU A 219 -40.99 -10.45 20.27
CA GLU A 219 -39.88 -10.18 21.19
C GLU A 219 -38.77 -11.24 21.05
N ALA A 220 -39.13 -12.51 20.94
CA ALA A 220 -38.15 -13.58 20.77
C ALA A 220 -37.43 -13.53 19.41
N PHE A 221 -38.12 -13.11 18.34
CA PHE A 221 -37.48 -12.84 17.04
C PHE A 221 -36.50 -11.67 17.13
N ARG A 222 -36.85 -10.61 17.88
CA ARG A 222 -35.95 -9.48 18.14
C ARG A 222 -34.70 -9.94 18.89
N ALA A 223 -34.88 -10.67 20.00
CA ALA A 223 -33.78 -11.25 20.77
C ALA A 223 -32.89 -12.17 19.92
N THR A 224 -33.49 -12.96 19.00
CA THR A 224 -32.73 -13.82 18.08
C THR A 224 -31.88 -13.00 17.11
N ARG A 225 -32.39 -11.89 16.58
CA ARG A 225 -31.61 -10.98 15.71
C ARG A 225 -30.48 -10.29 16.46
N GLU A 226 -30.75 -9.83 17.67
CA GLU A 226 -29.75 -9.23 18.56
C GLU A 226 -28.62 -10.26 18.85
N LEU A 227 -29.00 -11.49 19.19
CA LEU A 227 -28.07 -12.59 19.40
C LEU A 227 -27.21 -12.91 18.15
N GLN A 228 -27.80 -12.82 16.95
CA GLN A 228 -27.09 -12.97 15.68
C GLN A 228 -26.07 -11.84 15.44
N THR A 229 -26.39 -10.60 15.82
CA THR A 229 -25.43 -9.49 15.76
C THR A 229 -24.30 -9.70 16.77
N GLU A 230 -24.63 -10.07 18.01
CA GLU A 230 -23.65 -10.31 19.06
C GLU A 230 -22.64 -11.42 18.72
N ILE A 231 -23.09 -12.54 18.13
CA ILE A 231 -22.16 -13.60 17.73
C ILE A 231 -21.21 -13.14 16.61
N GLN A 232 -21.71 -12.35 15.65
CA GLN A 232 -20.87 -11.81 14.57
C GLN A 232 -19.81 -10.85 15.14
N GLU A 233 -20.20 -9.95 16.03
CA GLU A 233 -19.29 -9.03 16.71
C GLU A 233 -18.26 -9.77 17.57
N ALA A 234 -18.69 -10.79 18.32
CA ALA A 234 -17.81 -11.62 19.15
C ALA A 234 -16.79 -12.39 18.29
N MET A 235 -17.22 -12.96 17.16
CA MET A 235 -16.34 -13.64 16.22
C MET A 235 -15.35 -12.66 15.57
N GLN A 236 -15.82 -11.48 15.14
CA GLN A 236 -14.95 -10.46 14.55
C GLN A 236 -13.91 -9.96 15.56
N THR A 237 -14.33 -9.73 16.81
CA THR A 237 -13.44 -9.31 17.91
C THR A 237 -12.38 -10.37 18.18
N LEU A 238 -12.77 -11.65 18.31
CA LEU A 238 -11.81 -12.75 18.50
C LEU A 238 -10.78 -12.79 17.37
N ARG A 239 -11.23 -12.64 16.11
CA ARG A 239 -10.34 -12.62 14.95
C ARG A 239 -9.39 -11.44 14.98
N ARG A 240 -9.91 -10.23 15.21
CA ARG A 240 -9.11 -8.99 15.24
C ARG A 240 -8.08 -9.02 16.36
N ASP A 241 -8.45 -9.46 17.56
CA ASP A 241 -7.56 -9.57 18.71
C ASP A 241 -6.47 -10.60 18.50
N THR A 242 -6.82 -11.75 17.93
CA THR A 242 -5.87 -12.84 17.66
C THR A 242 -4.83 -12.40 16.64
N ALA A 243 -5.27 -11.84 15.51
CA ALA A 243 -4.37 -11.31 14.49
C ALA A 243 -3.54 -10.12 15.01
N GLY A 244 -4.18 -9.20 15.74
CA GLY A 244 -3.53 -8.01 16.30
C GLY A 244 -2.34 -8.34 17.19
N ARG A 245 -2.45 -9.34 18.07
CA ARG A 245 -1.33 -9.78 18.92
C ARG A 245 -0.15 -10.31 18.11
N VAL A 246 -0.43 -11.10 17.07
CA VAL A 246 0.61 -11.62 16.17
C VAL A 246 1.28 -10.47 15.41
N MET A 247 0.48 -9.55 14.87
CA MET A 247 0.97 -8.39 14.15
C MET A 247 1.83 -7.49 15.03
N ASP A 248 1.40 -7.20 16.26
CA ASP A 248 2.15 -6.35 17.20
C ASP A 248 3.51 -6.96 17.54
N ALA A 249 3.57 -8.29 17.71
CA ALA A 249 4.83 -8.99 17.92
C ALA A 249 5.76 -8.89 16.70
N GLN A 250 5.25 -9.15 15.50
CA GLN A 250 6.05 -9.15 14.27
C GLN A 250 6.45 -7.75 13.80
N MET A 251 5.62 -6.74 14.07
CA MET A 251 5.88 -5.34 13.69
C MET A 251 6.75 -4.58 14.69
N SER A 252 6.98 -5.12 15.90
CA SER A 252 7.75 -4.45 16.96
C SER A 252 9.09 -3.90 16.45
N ASP A 253 9.85 -4.70 15.73
CA ASP A 253 11.22 -4.35 15.37
C ASP A 253 11.28 -3.29 14.27
N ILE A 254 10.43 -3.41 13.24
CA ILE A 254 10.34 -2.41 12.17
C ILE A 254 9.79 -1.08 12.70
N VAL A 255 8.80 -1.12 13.62
CA VAL A 255 8.26 0.09 14.25
C VAL A 255 9.34 0.80 15.07
N LYS A 256 10.13 0.07 15.86
CA LYS A 256 11.26 0.65 16.62
C LYS A 256 12.34 1.22 15.70
N LYS A 257 12.69 0.50 14.63
CA LYS A 257 13.72 0.90 13.67
C LYS A 257 13.39 2.23 13.00
N TYR A 258 12.13 2.45 12.65
CA TYR A 258 11.67 3.64 11.91
C TYR A 258 10.94 4.67 12.79
N ALA A 259 10.99 4.56 14.12
CA ALA A 259 10.25 5.40 15.05
C ALA A 259 10.53 6.92 14.89
N ASN A 260 11.74 7.27 14.46
CA ASN A 260 12.15 8.67 14.27
C ASN A 260 11.72 9.25 12.90
N ILE A 261 11.06 8.46 12.06
CA ILE A 261 10.56 8.89 10.74
C ILE A 261 9.04 8.85 10.77
N GLU A 262 8.43 9.99 11.13
CA GLU A 262 6.98 10.13 11.33
C GLU A 262 6.14 9.57 10.16
N GLY A 263 6.56 9.85 8.92
CA GLY A 263 5.87 9.36 7.73
C GLY A 263 5.82 7.83 7.65
N VAL A 264 6.91 7.16 8.02
CA VAL A 264 7.01 5.70 8.02
C VAL A 264 6.22 5.12 9.18
N ALA A 265 6.34 5.68 10.38
CA ALA A 265 5.58 5.24 11.56
C ALA A 265 4.07 5.29 11.31
N HIS A 266 3.57 6.39 10.74
CA HIS A 266 2.16 6.51 10.36
C HIS A 266 1.77 5.51 9.26
N HIS A 267 2.64 5.27 8.28
CA HIS A 267 2.36 4.26 7.25
C HIS A 267 2.26 2.85 7.84
N LEU A 268 3.18 2.45 8.72
CA LEU A 268 3.14 1.15 9.40
C LEU A 268 1.86 0.99 10.23
N GLN A 269 1.43 2.02 10.94
CA GLN A 269 0.15 1.98 11.65
C GLN A 269 -1.04 1.81 10.69
N ALA A 270 -1.02 2.50 9.54
CA ALA A 270 -2.07 2.35 8.55
C ALA A 270 -2.09 0.96 7.91
N VAL A 271 -0.92 0.36 7.65
CA VAL A 271 -0.78 -1.04 7.21
C VAL A 271 -1.38 -1.98 8.23
N ARG A 272 -1.11 -1.76 9.53
CA ARG A 272 -1.66 -2.58 10.61
C ARG A 272 -3.20 -2.56 10.61
N GLU A 273 -3.80 -1.37 10.61
CA GLU A 273 -5.27 -1.26 10.62
C GLU A 273 -5.90 -1.83 9.35
N ASP A 274 -5.29 -1.60 8.17
CA ASP A 274 -5.79 -2.12 6.90
C ASP A 274 -5.80 -3.66 6.85
N ILE A 275 -4.74 -4.31 7.34
CA ILE A 275 -4.69 -5.78 7.44
C ILE A 275 -5.76 -6.29 8.42
N LEU A 276 -5.96 -5.62 9.56
CA LEU A 276 -6.98 -6.01 10.54
C LEU A 276 -8.41 -5.83 10.02
N ASP A 277 -8.64 -4.85 9.15
CA ASP A 277 -9.93 -4.61 8.51
C ASP A 277 -10.18 -5.59 7.34
N ALA A 278 -9.10 -6.06 6.68
CA ALA A 278 -9.15 -6.94 5.52
C ALA A 278 -8.56 -8.34 5.78
N LEU A 279 -8.71 -8.88 7.01
CA LEU A 279 -8.11 -10.17 7.41
C LEU A 279 -8.47 -11.32 6.46
N ASP A 280 -9.71 -11.38 5.98
CA ASP A 280 -10.17 -12.42 5.04
C ASP A 280 -9.41 -12.39 3.72
N GLU A 281 -9.10 -11.20 3.20
CA GLU A 281 -8.31 -11.04 1.97
C GLU A 281 -6.85 -11.41 2.20
N PHE A 282 -6.35 -11.16 3.41
CA PHE A 282 -4.96 -11.42 3.78
C PHE A 282 -4.68 -12.91 4.03
N THR A 283 -5.65 -13.65 4.57
CA THR A 283 -5.51 -15.09 4.88
C THR A 283 -5.90 -16.01 3.74
N ARG A 284 -6.52 -15.50 2.67
CA ARG A 284 -6.72 -16.29 1.45
C ARG A 284 -5.35 -16.66 0.92
N VAL A 285 -5.06 -17.95 0.89
CA VAL A 285 -3.94 -18.48 0.11
C VAL A 285 -4.25 -18.07 -1.33
N GLU A 286 -3.34 -17.36 -1.98
CA GLU A 286 -3.31 -17.29 -3.42
C GLU A 286 -2.91 -18.71 -3.85
N GLU A 287 -3.86 -19.65 -3.79
CA GLU A 287 -3.77 -20.81 -4.63
C GLU A 287 -3.74 -20.21 -6.04
N GLU A 288 -2.60 -20.34 -6.71
CA GLU A 288 -2.56 -20.30 -8.16
C GLU A 288 -3.50 -21.41 -8.62
N GLU A 289 -4.81 -21.12 -8.65
CA GLU A 289 -5.76 -21.99 -9.32
C GLU A 289 -5.19 -22.17 -10.73
N PRO A 290 -4.92 -23.42 -11.17
CA PRO A 290 -4.53 -23.67 -12.54
C PRO A 290 -5.60 -23.00 -13.41
N GLN A 291 -5.17 -22.13 -14.33
CA GLN A 291 -5.99 -21.24 -15.18
C GLN A 291 -7.01 -21.94 -16.10
N GLN A 292 -7.42 -23.18 -15.81
CA GLN A 292 -8.21 -24.02 -16.70
C GLN A 292 -9.66 -24.25 -16.23
N GLN A 293 -10.09 -23.80 -15.03
CA GLN A 293 -11.45 -24.12 -14.54
C GLN A 293 -12.28 -22.97 -13.94
N ALA A 294 -11.92 -21.71 -14.16
CA ALA A 294 -12.84 -20.60 -13.89
C ALA A 294 -13.52 -20.15 -15.19
N GLY A 295 -14.87 -20.12 -15.20
CA GLY A 295 -15.67 -19.48 -16.24
C GLY A 295 -15.32 -17.98 -16.41
N PRO A 296 -15.96 -17.25 -17.34
CA PRO A 296 -15.49 -15.93 -17.77
C PRO A 296 -15.22 -15.01 -16.58
N LEU A 297 -13.92 -14.77 -16.34
CA LEU A 297 -13.39 -13.91 -15.30
C LEU A 297 -14.04 -12.54 -15.43
N MET A 298 -15.00 -12.23 -14.55
CA MET A 298 -15.39 -10.85 -14.36
C MET A 298 -14.17 -10.10 -13.80
N PRO A 299 -13.71 -9.02 -14.45
CA PRO A 299 -12.69 -8.16 -13.88
C PRO A 299 -13.21 -7.62 -12.55
N ARG A 300 -12.48 -7.81 -11.46
CA ARG A 300 -12.79 -7.07 -10.22
C ARG A 300 -12.61 -5.57 -10.52
N PRO A 301 -13.60 -4.71 -10.20
CA PRO A 301 -13.54 -3.27 -10.48
C PRO A 301 -12.42 -2.56 -9.72
N ASP A 302 -12.05 -3.09 -8.56
CA ASP A 302 -10.87 -2.67 -7.82
C ASP A 302 -9.66 -3.35 -8.44
N GLY A 303 -8.92 -2.60 -9.25
CA GLY A 303 -7.71 -3.06 -9.93
C GLY A 303 -6.76 -3.78 -8.97
N ASP A 304 -6.84 -5.11 -8.99
CA ASP A 304 -5.82 -6.11 -8.72
C ASP A 304 -4.66 -5.71 -7.78
N SER A 305 -4.99 -5.10 -6.63
CA SER A 305 -4.03 -4.87 -5.57
C SER A 305 -3.90 -6.19 -4.80
N THR A 306 -3.12 -7.12 -5.33
CA THR A 306 -2.66 -8.25 -4.51
C THR A 306 -2.11 -7.68 -3.21
N PRO A 307 -2.29 -8.36 -2.05
CA PRO A 307 -1.77 -7.87 -0.77
C PRO A 307 -0.31 -7.43 -0.88
N ARG A 308 0.48 -8.14 -1.69
CA ARG A 308 1.87 -7.79 -2.01
C ARG A 308 2.04 -6.41 -2.63
N LYS A 309 1.22 -6.01 -3.59
CA LYS A 309 1.28 -4.67 -4.20
C LYS A 309 0.75 -3.58 -3.26
N ARG A 310 -0.33 -3.87 -2.53
CA ARG A 310 -0.99 -2.92 -1.62
C ARG A 310 -0.07 -2.43 -0.50
N TYR A 311 0.84 -3.28 -0.03
CA TYR A 311 1.78 -2.96 1.05
C TYR A 311 3.22 -2.74 0.56
N ALA A 312 3.43 -2.66 -0.76
CA ALA A 312 4.74 -2.41 -1.33
C ALA A 312 5.22 -0.97 -1.08
N VAL A 313 6.54 -0.78 -1.17
CA VAL A 313 7.18 0.53 -1.18
C VAL A 313 7.81 0.72 -2.56
N ASN A 314 7.41 1.77 -3.27
CA ASN A 314 8.01 2.14 -4.54
C ASN A 314 9.11 3.18 -4.32
N VAL A 315 10.37 2.75 -4.34
CA VAL A 315 11.52 3.64 -4.19
C VAL A 315 11.74 4.39 -5.49
N LEU A 316 11.60 5.72 -5.45
CA LEU A 316 11.76 6.58 -6.63
C LEU A 316 13.16 7.18 -6.73
N VAL A 317 13.68 7.63 -5.60
CA VAL A 317 15.01 8.24 -5.49
C VAL A 317 15.70 7.57 -4.32
N GLU A 318 16.87 7.00 -4.59
CA GLU A 318 17.75 6.36 -3.62
C GLU A 318 19.11 7.02 -3.72
N ASN A 319 19.67 7.40 -2.57
CA ASN A 319 20.99 8.00 -2.47
C ASN A 319 21.87 7.15 -1.56
N MET A 320 23.16 7.05 -1.89
CA MET A 320 24.13 6.40 -1.02
C MET A 320 24.49 7.36 0.12
N PRO A 321 24.45 6.94 1.40
CA PRO A 321 24.90 7.77 2.50
C PRO A 321 26.31 8.31 2.27
N ASP A 322 26.54 9.57 2.64
CA ASP A 322 27.83 10.25 2.58
C ASP A 322 28.46 10.33 1.17
N SER A 323 27.64 10.23 0.10
CA SER A 323 28.13 10.26 -1.29
C SER A 323 28.17 11.65 -1.93
N GLY A 324 27.80 12.71 -1.19
CA GLY A 324 27.59 14.04 -1.76
C GLY A 324 26.22 14.21 -2.43
N ALA A 325 26.00 15.36 -3.07
CA ALA A 325 24.83 15.64 -3.89
C ALA A 325 24.90 14.93 -5.25
N PRO A 326 23.79 14.40 -5.78
CA PRO A 326 23.76 13.75 -7.08
C PRO A 326 23.94 14.77 -8.21
N VAL A 327 24.71 14.37 -9.24
CA VAL A 327 24.89 15.16 -10.47
C VAL A 327 24.27 14.39 -11.63
N ILE A 328 23.17 14.90 -12.16
CA ILE A 328 22.40 14.25 -13.23
C ILE A 328 22.64 15.01 -14.54
N LEU A 329 23.27 14.35 -15.52
CA LEU A 329 23.34 14.83 -16.89
C LEU A 329 22.19 14.23 -17.69
N LEU A 330 21.40 15.08 -18.34
CA LEU A 330 20.29 14.66 -19.19
C LEU A 330 20.44 15.21 -20.61
N ASP A 331 20.89 14.36 -21.54
CA ASP A 331 21.07 14.73 -22.95
C ASP A 331 19.74 14.89 -23.70
N LEU A 332 18.72 14.13 -23.29
CA LEU A 332 17.37 14.17 -23.87
C LEU A 332 16.35 14.62 -22.81
N PRO A 333 16.15 15.94 -22.61
CA PRO A 333 15.25 16.49 -21.61
C PRO A 333 13.79 16.46 -22.07
N SER A 334 13.29 15.27 -22.42
CA SER A 334 11.86 15.08 -22.68
C SER A 334 11.05 15.24 -21.39
N TYR A 335 9.75 15.54 -21.50
CA TYR A 335 8.87 15.65 -20.34
C TYR A 335 8.94 14.41 -19.45
N GLN A 336 8.92 13.21 -20.05
CA GLN A 336 8.97 11.94 -19.31
C GLN A 336 10.31 11.72 -18.60
N ASN A 337 11.42 12.15 -19.21
CA ASN A 337 12.74 12.01 -18.59
C ASN A 337 12.98 13.03 -17.48
N LEU A 338 12.35 14.21 -17.56
CA LEU A 338 12.44 15.25 -16.54
C LEU A 338 11.52 14.96 -15.35
N VAL A 339 10.24 14.71 -15.61
CA VAL A 339 9.19 14.62 -14.57
C VAL A 339 8.92 13.18 -14.13
N GLY A 340 9.28 12.21 -14.97
CA GLY A 340 8.96 10.80 -14.76
C GLY A 340 7.76 10.35 -15.60
N ARG A 341 7.36 9.09 -15.39
CA ARG A 341 6.29 8.46 -16.16
C ARG A 341 5.51 7.44 -15.33
N ILE A 342 4.30 7.13 -15.79
CA ILE A 342 3.48 6.04 -15.27
C ILE A 342 3.47 4.93 -16.31
N GLU A 343 4.01 3.78 -15.95
CA GLU A 343 3.96 2.59 -16.79
C GLU A 343 2.58 1.91 -16.66
N HIS A 344 2.25 1.06 -17.63
CA HIS A 344 0.98 0.34 -17.67
C HIS A 344 1.25 -1.11 -18.07
N GLU A 345 0.51 -2.04 -17.47
CA GLU A 345 0.50 -3.45 -17.85
C GLU A 345 -0.81 -3.78 -18.58
N VAL A 346 -0.71 -4.56 -19.66
CA VAL A 346 -1.90 -5.11 -20.34
C VAL A 346 -2.30 -6.40 -19.64
N ARG A 347 -3.48 -6.43 -19.01
CA ARG A 347 -4.09 -7.61 -18.40
C ARG A 347 -5.46 -7.83 -18.98
N PHE A 348 -5.74 -9.04 -19.47
CA PHE A 348 -7.01 -9.38 -20.13
C PHE A 348 -7.45 -8.39 -21.23
N GLY A 349 -6.49 -7.82 -21.96
CA GLY A 349 -6.75 -6.82 -23.01
C GLY A 349 -7.06 -5.40 -22.50
N MET A 350 -7.01 -5.16 -21.19
CA MET A 350 -7.17 -3.83 -20.58
C MET A 350 -5.83 -3.31 -20.05
N LEU A 351 -5.61 -2.00 -20.17
CA LEU A 351 -4.47 -1.32 -19.54
C LEU A 351 -4.77 -1.11 -18.06
N THR A 352 -3.85 -1.57 -17.21
CA THR A 352 -3.91 -1.43 -15.75
C THR A 352 -2.62 -0.79 -15.26
N THR A 353 -2.70 -0.04 -14.16
CA THR A 353 -1.54 0.58 -13.51
C THR A 353 -1.74 0.64 -12.00
N ASP A 354 -0.65 0.83 -11.27
CA ASP A 354 -0.64 1.03 -9.83
C ASP A 354 0.55 1.90 -9.42
N PHE A 355 0.60 2.32 -8.15
CA PHE A 355 1.63 3.26 -7.70
C PHE A 355 3.06 2.73 -7.80
N THR A 356 3.26 1.40 -7.90
CA THR A 356 4.58 0.78 -8.11
C THR A 356 5.10 0.93 -9.54
N GLN A 357 4.21 1.29 -10.47
CA GLN A 357 4.53 1.57 -11.88
C GLN A 357 4.89 3.03 -12.14
N ILE A 358 4.92 3.87 -11.09
CA ILE A 358 5.45 5.23 -11.18
C ILE A 358 6.99 5.15 -11.24
N LYS A 359 7.58 5.80 -12.25
CA LYS A 359 9.03 5.94 -12.43
C LYS A 359 9.44 7.39 -12.26
N SER A 360 10.53 7.61 -11.53
CA SER A 360 11.10 8.93 -11.32
C SER A 360 11.66 9.51 -12.61
N GLY A 361 11.61 10.84 -12.69
CA GLY A 361 12.36 11.62 -13.67
C GLY A 361 13.66 12.13 -13.06
N ALA A 362 14.35 13.01 -13.78
CA ALA A 362 15.56 13.67 -13.31
C ALA A 362 15.30 14.79 -12.28
N LEU A 363 14.07 15.30 -12.16
CA LEU A 363 13.67 16.37 -11.23
C LEU A 363 13.18 15.86 -9.87
#